data_AF-A0A662UUN3-F1
#
_entry.id   AF-A0A662UUN3-F1
#
_cell.length_a   1.000
_cell.length_b   1.000
_cell.length_c   1.000
_cell.angle_alpha   90.00
_cell.angle_beta   90.00
_cell.angle_gamma   90.00
#
_symmetry.space_group_name_H-M   'P 1'
#
loop_
_entity.id
_entity.type
_entity.pdbx_description
1 polymer ?
#
loop_
_entity_poly.entity_id
_entity_poly.type
_entity_poly.pdbx_seq_one_letter_code
_entity_poly.pdbx_strand_id
1 'polypeptide(L)'
;MKGETWYAYLAGLFDGEGSLHISFHLGRAYGKEYLDVKPVVQLSFAYSEEKEKLLKELYNEFGGSFGVGDRNDKGKLRKVVWWRLSELESVEKFLKSTLPYLRIKKKSAELMLKAIEIMKLHHHSSAPRSLEFFLELAKISDELSSLGRYRGNRKWTYKKVKKFLEEHQDIYVNPKRKCVTREIVAQILELRKQGLSYGKIAKKLGISKSTVARVIQVAEGRYDGKAINIKAYLHELQPQDGTETILDLEVYP
;
A
#
# COMPACT_ATOMS: atom_id res chain seq x y z
N MET A 1 5.62 -2.22 -28.51
CA MET A 1 4.60 -1.44 -27.79
C MET A 1 3.35 -1.38 -28.66
N LYS A 2 2.17 -1.53 -28.08
CA LYS A 2 0.91 -1.33 -28.80
C LYS A 2 0.78 0.15 -29.21
N GLY A 3 0.07 0.43 -30.31
CA GLY A 3 -0.09 1.79 -30.85
C GLY A 3 -1.22 2.59 -30.20
N GLU A 4 -1.30 3.88 -30.51
CA GLU A 4 -2.31 4.82 -29.97
C GLU A 4 -3.75 4.34 -30.19
N THR A 5 -4.07 3.83 -31.38
CA THR A 5 -5.41 3.29 -31.69
C THR A 5 -5.84 2.18 -30.75
N TRP A 6 -4.90 1.33 -30.33
CA TRP A 6 -5.20 0.24 -29.40
C TRP A 6 -5.51 0.76 -28.00
N TYR A 7 -4.75 1.75 -27.52
CA TYR A 7 -5.04 2.39 -26.22
C TYR A 7 -6.34 3.20 -26.24
N ALA A 8 -6.67 3.85 -27.36
CA ALA A 8 -7.95 4.52 -27.55
C ALA A 8 -9.13 3.54 -27.53
N TYR A 9 -9.00 2.39 -28.21
CA TYR A 9 -9.98 1.30 -28.13
C TYR A 9 -10.15 0.79 -26.70
N LEU A 10 -9.06 0.54 -25.98
CA LEU A 10 -9.11 0.10 -24.59
C LEU A 10 -9.73 1.13 -23.65
N ALA A 11 -9.47 2.42 -23.85
CA ALA A 11 -10.09 3.47 -23.07
C ALA A 11 -11.62 3.49 -23.25
N GLY A 12 -12.10 3.34 -24.48
CA GLY A 12 -13.53 3.21 -24.78
C GLY A 12 -14.16 1.98 -24.10
N LEU A 13 -13.51 0.83 -24.20
CA LEU A 13 -13.93 -0.39 -23.51
C LEU A 13 -13.97 -0.20 -21.99
N PHE A 14 -12.93 0.41 -21.43
CA PHE A 14 -12.82 0.64 -20.00
C PHE A 14 -13.85 1.65 -19.49
N ASP A 15 -14.19 2.68 -20.25
CA ASP A 15 -15.24 3.64 -19.90
C ASP A 15 -16.63 2.97 -19.80
N GLY A 16 -16.92 1.99 -20.68
CA GLY A 16 -18.18 1.26 -20.68
C GLY A 16 -18.26 0.18 -19.60
N GLU A 17 -17.25 -0.70 -19.56
CA GLU A 17 -17.32 -2.00 -18.86
C GLU A 17 -16.34 -2.08 -17.68
N GLY A 18 -15.43 -1.13 -17.59
CA GLY A 18 -14.38 -1.09 -16.59
C GLY A 18 -14.82 -0.59 -15.23
N SER A 19 -14.10 -1.04 -14.21
CA SER A 19 -14.20 -0.51 -12.86
C SER A 19 -12.82 -0.20 -12.31
N LEU A 20 -12.75 0.86 -11.50
CA LEU A 20 -11.58 1.19 -10.69
C LEU A 20 -12.04 1.60 -9.29
N HIS A 21 -11.29 1.19 -8.27
CA HIS A 21 -11.58 1.52 -6.88
C HIS A 21 -10.34 1.31 -6.00
N ILE A 22 -10.32 1.95 -4.85
CA ILE A 22 -9.33 1.69 -3.80
C ILE A 22 -9.93 0.61 -2.89
N SER A 23 -9.22 -0.49 -2.72
CA SER A 23 -9.66 -1.62 -1.90
C SER A 23 -8.92 -1.63 -0.58
N PHE A 24 -9.67 -1.43 0.51
CA PHE A 24 -9.20 -1.68 1.88
C PHE A 24 -9.58 -3.09 2.31
N HIS A 25 -8.64 -3.82 2.89
CA HIS A 25 -8.88 -5.16 3.41
C HIS A 25 -8.14 -5.38 4.72
N LEU A 26 -8.77 -6.14 5.61
CA LEU A 26 -8.12 -6.62 6.81
C LEU A 26 -7.33 -7.87 6.44
N GLY A 27 -6.02 -7.78 6.62
CA GLY A 27 -5.15 -8.93 6.63
C GLY A 27 -4.90 -9.38 8.06
N ARG A 28 -4.42 -10.61 8.21
CA ARG A 28 -3.89 -11.11 9.47
C ARG A 28 -2.49 -11.65 9.23
N ALA A 29 -1.58 -11.34 10.14
CA ALA A 29 -0.27 -11.94 10.13
C ALA A 29 0.41 -11.85 11.50
N TYR A 30 1.19 -12.89 11.81
CA TYR A 30 1.76 -13.10 13.16
C TYR A 30 0.71 -12.94 14.27
N GLY A 31 -0.51 -13.41 14.03
CA GLY A 31 -1.62 -13.32 14.97
C GLY A 31 -2.31 -11.95 15.04
N LYS A 32 -1.70 -10.87 14.52
CA LYS A 32 -2.24 -9.50 14.54
C LYS A 32 -2.98 -9.14 13.25
N GLU A 33 -4.01 -8.33 13.37
CA GLU A 33 -4.74 -7.77 12.24
C GLU A 33 -4.02 -6.53 11.69
N TYR A 34 -4.16 -6.30 10.39
CA TYR A 34 -3.69 -5.08 9.76
C TYR A 34 -4.58 -4.63 8.62
N LEU A 35 -4.63 -3.32 8.41
CA LEU A 35 -5.31 -2.73 7.27
C LEU A 35 -4.34 -2.62 6.09
N ASP A 36 -4.66 -3.28 4.99
CA ASP A 36 -3.97 -3.09 3.73
C ASP A 36 -4.87 -2.42 2.70
N VAL A 37 -4.22 -1.67 1.82
CA VAL A 37 -4.86 -0.84 0.82
C VAL A 37 -4.16 -1.02 -0.52
N LYS A 38 -4.95 -1.24 -1.56
CA LYS A 38 -4.47 -1.45 -2.93
C LYS A 38 -5.35 -0.70 -3.93
N PRO A 39 -4.77 -0.15 -5.01
CA PRO A 39 -5.57 0.30 -6.13
C PRO A 39 -6.07 -0.94 -6.89
N VAL A 40 -7.25 -0.86 -7.49
CA VAL A 40 -7.80 -1.96 -8.28
C VAL A 40 -8.36 -1.41 -9.57
N VAL A 41 -8.00 -2.06 -10.67
CA VAL A 41 -8.64 -1.92 -11.99
C VAL A 41 -9.15 -3.29 -12.40
N GLN A 42 -10.38 -3.35 -12.92
CA GLN A 42 -11.00 -4.61 -13.30
C GLN A 42 -11.91 -4.46 -14.51
N LEU A 43 -11.87 -5.48 -15.38
CA LEU A 43 -12.85 -5.76 -16.42
C LEU A 43 -13.43 -7.16 -16.20
N SER A 44 -14.73 -7.32 -16.41
CA SER A 44 -15.38 -8.63 -16.33
C SER A 44 -16.57 -8.68 -17.28
N PHE A 45 -16.72 -9.82 -17.95
CA PHE A 45 -17.77 -10.04 -18.93
C PHE A 45 -18.45 -11.38 -18.71
N ALA A 46 -19.67 -11.51 -19.25
CA ALA A 46 -20.21 -12.83 -19.58
C ALA A 46 -19.27 -13.53 -20.57
N TYR A 47 -19.01 -14.81 -20.33
CA TYR A 47 -18.03 -15.59 -21.08
C TYR A 47 -18.33 -15.67 -22.58
N SER A 48 -17.32 -15.43 -23.40
CA SER A 48 -17.18 -15.90 -24.79
C SER A 48 -15.70 -16.05 -25.11
N GLU A 49 -15.35 -16.84 -26.13
CA GLU A 49 -13.95 -17.07 -26.50
C GLU A 49 -13.24 -15.77 -26.91
N GLU A 50 -13.94 -14.86 -27.60
CA GLU A 50 -13.39 -13.58 -28.03
C GLU A 50 -13.03 -12.68 -26.84
N LYS A 51 -13.91 -12.64 -25.84
CA LYS A 51 -13.67 -11.84 -24.62
C LYS A 51 -12.58 -12.45 -23.75
N GLU A 52 -12.47 -13.79 -23.75
CA GLU A 52 -11.35 -14.47 -23.13
C GLU A 52 -10.02 -14.09 -23.79
N LYS A 53 -9.94 -14.16 -25.12
CA LYS A 53 -8.76 -13.75 -25.90
C LYS A 53 -8.40 -12.28 -25.62
N LEU A 54 -9.39 -11.39 -25.66
CA LEU A 54 -9.20 -9.97 -25.36
C LEU A 54 -8.62 -9.76 -23.95
N LEU A 55 -9.24 -10.33 -22.91
CA LEU A 55 -8.75 -10.16 -21.54
C LEU A 55 -7.39 -10.83 -21.30
N LYS A 56 -7.06 -11.88 -22.04
CA LYS A 56 -5.72 -12.48 -22.05
C LYS A 56 -4.67 -11.56 -22.70
N GLU A 57 -5.04 -10.78 -23.72
CA GLU A 57 -4.15 -9.73 -24.25
C GLU A 57 -3.84 -8.65 -23.21
N LEU A 58 -4.84 -8.23 -22.43
CA LEU A 58 -4.63 -7.26 -21.35
C LEU A 58 -3.71 -7.83 -20.27
N TYR A 59 -3.89 -9.10 -19.91
CA TYR A 59 -2.98 -9.81 -19.00
C TYR A 59 -1.54 -9.85 -19.55
N ASN A 60 -1.35 -10.15 -20.83
CA ASN A 60 -0.02 -10.20 -21.43
C ASN A 60 0.66 -8.81 -21.49
N GLU A 61 -0.11 -7.73 -21.70
CA GLU A 61 0.45 -6.37 -21.81
C GLU A 61 0.72 -5.71 -20.44
N PHE A 62 -0.17 -5.91 -19.46
CA PHE A 62 -0.15 -5.18 -18.19
C PHE A 62 0.05 -6.08 -16.96
N GLY A 63 -0.04 -7.40 -17.11
CA GLY A 63 0.05 -8.38 -16.04
C GLY A 63 -1.24 -8.52 -15.22
N GLY A 64 -1.06 -8.74 -13.91
CA GLY A 64 -2.13 -8.91 -12.95
C GLY A 64 -2.68 -10.33 -12.89
N SER A 65 -3.99 -10.44 -12.75
CA SER A 65 -4.70 -11.71 -12.61
C SER A 65 -5.82 -11.82 -13.64
N PHE A 66 -6.01 -13.02 -14.17
CA PHE A 66 -6.97 -13.34 -15.21
C PHE A 66 -7.58 -14.70 -14.94
N GLY A 67 -8.86 -14.88 -15.24
CA GLY A 67 -9.50 -16.17 -15.08
C GLY A 67 -10.89 -16.26 -15.69
N VAL A 68 -11.34 -17.50 -15.79
CA VAL A 68 -12.70 -17.88 -16.19
C VAL A 68 -13.29 -18.67 -15.02
N GLY A 69 -14.55 -18.42 -14.68
CA GLY A 69 -15.22 -19.16 -13.62
C GLY A 69 -16.72 -18.88 -13.57
N ASP A 70 -17.40 -19.61 -12.71
CA ASP A 70 -18.83 -19.42 -12.49
C ASP A 70 -19.07 -18.40 -11.38
N ARG A 71 -20.01 -17.49 -11.62
CA ARG A 71 -20.47 -16.50 -10.65
C ARG A 71 -21.95 -16.69 -10.40
N ASN A 72 -22.33 -16.82 -9.14
CA ASN A 72 -23.74 -16.78 -8.75
C ASN A 72 -24.23 -15.32 -8.80
N ASP A 73 -25.19 -15.06 -9.66
CA ASP A 73 -25.91 -13.80 -9.73
C ASP A 73 -27.40 -14.06 -9.48
N LYS A 74 -27.86 -13.72 -8.27
CA LYS A 74 -29.26 -13.88 -7.82
C LYS A 74 -29.80 -15.30 -8.03
N GLY A 75 -29.02 -16.31 -7.66
CA GLY A 75 -29.41 -17.72 -7.77
C GLY A 75 -29.16 -18.34 -9.14
N LYS A 76 -28.67 -17.58 -10.12
CA LYS A 76 -28.30 -18.10 -11.45
C LYS A 76 -26.78 -18.16 -11.59
N LEU A 77 -26.24 -19.36 -11.84
CA LEU A 77 -24.84 -19.53 -12.19
C LEU A 77 -24.62 -19.01 -13.61
N ARG A 78 -23.67 -18.08 -13.76
CA ARG A 78 -23.24 -17.56 -15.06
C ARG A 78 -21.73 -17.71 -15.18
N LYS A 79 -21.28 -18.25 -16.31
CA LYS A 79 -19.87 -18.29 -16.67
C LYS A 79 -19.40 -16.88 -17.00
N VAL A 80 -18.34 -16.43 -16.34
CA VAL A 80 -17.74 -15.11 -16.51
C VAL A 80 -16.26 -15.24 -16.82
N VAL A 81 -15.75 -14.26 -17.57
CA VAL A 81 -14.31 -14.04 -17.75
C VAL A 81 -13.94 -12.71 -17.14
N TRP A 82 -12.78 -12.63 -16.51
CA TRP A 82 -12.37 -11.45 -15.78
C TRP A 82 -10.86 -11.24 -15.87
N TRP A 83 -10.48 -9.96 -15.78
CA TRP A 83 -9.10 -9.51 -15.65
C TRP A 83 -9.05 -8.41 -14.59
N ARG A 84 -8.04 -8.47 -13.73
CA ARG A 84 -7.87 -7.57 -12.60
C ARG A 84 -6.40 -7.22 -12.38
N LEU A 85 -6.13 -5.92 -12.26
CA LEU A 85 -4.87 -5.36 -11.79
C LEU A 85 -5.02 -4.88 -10.34
N SER A 86 -4.00 -5.14 -9.52
CA SER A 86 -3.88 -4.55 -8.18
C SER A 86 -2.48 -4.10 -7.79
N GLU A 87 -1.47 -4.40 -8.61
CA GLU A 87 -0.09 -3.99 -8.38
C GLU A 87 0.11 -2.54 -8.83
N LEU A 88 0.80 -1.74 -8.00
CA LEU A 88 0.92 -0.28 -8.20
C LEU A 88 1.42 0.08 -9.60
N GLU A 89 2.55 -0.53 -10.01
CA GLU A 89 3.19 -0.24 -11.29
C GLU A 89 2.31 -0.64 -12.48
N SER A 90 1.65 -1.80 -12.41
CA SER A 90 0.75 -2.26 -13.47
C SER A 90 -0.48 -1.37 -13.60
N VAL A 91 -1.10 -0.98 -12.47
CA VAL A 91 -2.26 -0.07 -12.48
C VAL A 91 -1.85 1.29 -13.04
N GLU A 92 -0.71 1.84 -12.60
CA GLU A 92 -0.22 3.12 -13.10
C GLU A 92 0.07 3.07 -14.60
N LYS A 93 0.77 2.03 -15.07
CA LYS A 93 1.04 1.81 -16.50
C LYS A 93 -0.27 1.81 -17.28
N PHE A 94 -1.25 1.01 -16.86
CA PHE A 94 -2.56 0.94 -17.53
C PHE A 94 -3.28 2.29 -17.59
N LEU A 95 -3.35 3.00 -16.46
CA LEU A 95 -4.05 4.29 -16.38
C LEU A 95 -3.33 5.35 -17.21
N LYS A 96 -2.00 5.48 -17.12
CA LYS A 96 -1.24 6.45 -17.93
C LYS A 96 -1.38 6.19 -19.42
N SER A 97 -1.38 4.93 -19.85
CA SER A 97 -1.55 4.58 -21.27
C SER A 97 -2.94 4.87 -21.82
N THR A 98 -3.99 4.78 -20.99
CA THR A 98 -5.39 4.97 -21.42
C THR A 98 -5.92 6.38 -21.16
N LEU A 99 -5.36 7.10 -20.18
CA LEU A 99 -5.82 8.41 -19.70
C LEU A 99 -6.07 9.45 -20.81
N PRO A 100 -5.21 9.60 -21.84
CA PRO A 100 -5.44 10.58 -22.90
C PRO A 100 -6.76 10.38 -23.66
N TYR A 101 -7.27 9.15 -23.68
CA TYR A 101 -8.43 8.74 -24.47
C TYR A 101 -9.70 8.51 -23.62
N LEU A 102 -9.58 8.49 -22.28
CA LEU A 102 -10.73 8.35 -21.39
C LEU A 102 -11.64 9.57 -21.45
N ARG A 103 -12.95 9.32 -21.39
CA ARG A 103 -14.00 10.36 -21.34
C ARG A 103 -14.79 10.27 -20.05
N ILE A 104 -15.40 9.13 -19.77
CA ILE A 104 -16.34 8.95 -18.66
C ILE A 104 -15.59 8.80 -17.34
N LYS A 105 -14.55 7.96 -17.30
CA LYS A 105 -13.78 7.65 -16.10
C LYS A 105 -12.50 8.47 -15.96
N LYS A 106 -12.32 9.53 -16.76
CA LYS A 106 -11.10 10.36 -16.75
C LYS A 106 -10.77 10.91 -15.36
N LYS A 107 -11.72 11.60 -14.73
CA LYS A 107 -11.54 12.15 -13.36
C LYS A 107 -11.24 11.04 -12.34
N SER A 108 -11.90 9.89 -12.47
CA SER A 108 -11.65 8.74 -11.59
C SER A 108 -10.24 8.16 -11.79
N ALA A 109 -9.74 8.11 -13.03
CA ALA A 109 -8.38 7.68 -13.32
C ALA A 109 -7.33 8.68 -12.76
N GLU A 110 -7.57 9.98 -12.89
CA GLU A 110 -6.70 11.03 -12.33
C GLU A 110 -6.60 10.93 -10.79
N LEU A 111 -7.74 10.74 -10.11
CA LEU A 111 -7.76 10.51 -8.66
C LEU A 111 -7.03 9.23 -8.25
N MET A 112 -7.16 8.16 -9.03
CA MET A 112 -6.43 6.92 -8.78
C MET A 112 -4.91 7.10 -8.96
N LEU A 113 -4.47 7.88 -9.95
CA LEU A 113 -3.05 8.20 -10.12
C LEU A 113 -2.49 8.98 -8.93
N LYS A 114 -3.23 9.96 -8.39
CA LYS A 114 -2.86 10.64 -7.13
C LYS A 114 -2.76 9.67 -5.95
N ALA A 115 -3.72 8.74 -5.82
CA ALA A 115 -3.65 7.70 -4.80
C ALA A 115 -2.42 6.79 -4.95
N ILE A 116 -2.06 6.45 -6.19
CA ILE A 116 -0.87 5.63 -6.47
C ILE A 116 0.41 6.38 -6.10
N GLU A 117 0.51 7.68 -6.37
CA GLU A 117 1.65 8.50 -5.94
C GLU A 117 1.85 8.42 -4.42
N ILE A 118 0.78 8.62 -3.64
CA ILE A 118 0.79 8.46 -2.18
C ILE A 118 1.22 7.03 -1.79
N MET A 119 0.66 5.99 -2.42
CA MET A 119 1.03 4.60 -2.16
C MET A 119 2.51 4.32 -2.45
N LYS A 120 3.07 4.87 -3.54
CA LYS A 120 4.46 4.68 -3.95
C LYS A 120 5.46 5.30 -2.99
N LEU A 121 5.15 6.47 -2.43
CA LEU A 121 5.97 7.09 -1.38
C LEU A 121 6.19 6.15 -0.18
N HIS A 122 5.24 5.24 0.07
CA HIS A 122 5.29 4.27 1.16
C HIS A 122 5.56 2.82 0.71
N HIS A 123 5.66 2.54 -0.59
CA HIS A 123 5.73 1.18 -1.13
C HIS A 123 7.02 0.43 -0.77
N HIS A 124 8.15 1.16 -0.73
CA HIS A 124 9.46 0.60 -0.36
C HIS A 124 9.79 0.76 1.13
N SER A 125 8.89 1.38 1.89
CA SER A 125 9.11 1.58 3.31
C SER A 125 8.91 0.28 4.08
N SER A 126 9.87 -0.03 4.95
CA SER A 126 9.71 -1.09 5.96
C SER A 126 9.03 -0.57 7.23
N ALA A 127 8.75 0.73 7.26
CA ALA A 127 8.11 1.40 8.35
C ALA A 127 6.59 1.27 8.19
N PRO A 128 5.84 1.35 9.30
CA PRO A 128 4.39 1.33 9.24
C PRO A 128 3.91 2.55 8.46
N ARG A 129 2.79 2.41 7.76
CA ARG A 129 2.15 3.54 7.10
C ARG A 129 1.41 4.36 8.15
N SER A 130 1.50 5.69 8.07
CA SER A 130 0.92 6.59 9.07
C SER A 130 -0.62 6.56 9.07
N LEU A 131 -1.22 7.07 10.14
CA LEU A 131 -2.67 7.35 10.18
C LEU A 131 -3.07 8.24 8.99
N GLU A 132 -2.32 9.32 8.77
CA GLU A 132 -2.51 10.28 7.67
C GLU A 132 -2.57 9.57 6.31
N PHE A 133 -1.64 8.65 6.04
CA PHE A 133 -1.60 7.88 4.80
C PHE A 133 -2.92 7.16 4.52
N PHE A 134 -3.48 6.45 5.50
CA PHE A 134 -4.73 5.71 5.30
C PHE A 134 -5.92 6.65 5.19
N LEU A 135 -5.95 7.73 5.98
CA LEU A 135 -7.02 8.72 5.96
C LEU A 135 -7.08 9.44 4.61
N GLU A 136 -5.93 9.81 4.04
CA GLU A 136 -5.84 10.44 2.73
C GLU A 136 -6.36 9.52 1.62
N LEU A 137 -5.91 8.27 1.59
CA LEU A 137 -6.41 7.28 0.62
C LEU A 137 -7.91 6.97 0.82
N ALA A 138 -8.41 7.02 2.05
CA ALA A 138 -9.82 6.79 2.32
C ALA A 138 -10.69 7.97 1.84
N LYS A 139 -10.18 9.22 1.92
CA LYS A 139 -10.82 10.40 1.31
C LYS A 139 -10.89 10.25 -0.21
N ILE A 140 -9.78 9.90 -0.86
CA ILE A 140 -9.76 9.66 -2.31
C ILE A 140 -10.73 8.53 -2.68
N SER A 141 -10.77 7.46 -1.87
CA SER A 141 -11.71 6.36 -2.08
C SER A 141 -13.17 6.79 -1.95
N ASP A 142 -13.50 7.72 -1.05
CA ASP A 142 -14.83 8.31 -0.93
C ASP A 142 -15.19 9.15 -2.16
N GLU A 143 -14.27 9.98 -2.65
CA GLU A 143 -14.46 10.75 -3.88
C GLU A 143 -14.62 9.85 -5.11
N LEU A 144 -13.79 8.82 -5.26
CA LEU A 144 -13.94 7.83 -6.34
C LEU A 144 -15.32 7.17 -6.31
N SER A 145 -15.81 6.87 -5.11
CA SER A 145 -17.12 6.26 -4.92
C SER A 145 -18.28 7.20 -5.26
N SER A 146 -18.11 8.52 -5.13
CA SER A 146 -19.15 9.50 -5.46
C SER A 146 -19.22 9.81 -6.96
N LEU A 147 -18.12 9.63 -7.70
CA LEU A 147 -18.08 9.79 -9.15
C LEU A 147 -18.72 8.62 -9.92
N GLY A 148 -18.77 7.43 -9.32
CA GLY A 148 -19.34 6.24 -9.94
C GLY A 148 -20.81 6.00 -9.56
N ARG A 149 -21.50 5.16 -10.35
CA ARG A 149 -22.78 4.56 -9.92
C ARG A 149 -22.50 3.40 -8.96
N TYR A 150 -22.06 3.72 -7.74
CA TYR A 150 -21.71 2.71 -6.75
C TYR A 150 -22.95 1.96 -6.22
N ARG A 151 -22.94 0.62 -6.26
CA ARG A 151 -24.09 -0.25 -5.92
C ARG A 151 -23.96 -0.95 -4.56
N GLY A 152 -23.75 -0.18 -3.49
CA GLY A 152 -24.22 -0.54 -2.14
C GLY A 152 -23.35 -1.40 -1.20
N ASN A 153 -22.26 -2.04 -1.64
CA ASN A 153 -21.52 -3.00 -0.80
C ASN A 153 -20.19 -2.48 -0.21
N ARG A 154 -20.00 -1.15 -0.10
CA ARG A 154 -18.71 -0.57 0.31
C ARG A 154 -18.58 -0.66 1.82
N LYS A 155 -17.77 -1.60 2.28
CA LYS A 155 -17.49 -1.73 3.71
C LYS A 155 -16.66 -0.57 4.25
N TRP A 156 -15.60 -0.16 3.57
CA TRP A 156 -14.59 0.78 4.08
C TRP A 156 -14.78 2.19 3.50
N THR A 157 -15.46 3.04 4.27
CA THR A 157 -15.55 4.50 4.04
C THR A 157 -14.51 5.22 4.88
N TYR A 158 -14.25 6.52 4.61
CA TYR A 158 -13.38 7.33 5.47
C TYR A 158 -13.74 7.20 6.96
N LYS A 159 -15.03 7.33 7.29
CA LYS A 159 -15.50 7.23 8.69
C LYS A 159 -15.13 5.89 9.34
N LYS A 160 -15.26 4.78 8.60
CA LYS A 160 -14.95 3.45 9.11
C LYS A 160 -13.46 3.18 9.19
N VAL A 161 -12.66 3.67 8.23
CA VAL A 161 -11.19 3.60 8.30
C VAL A 161 -10.69 4.41 9.50
N LYS A 162 -11.17 5.64 9.68
CA LYS A 162 -10.83 6.49 10.82
C LYS A 162 -11.15 5.80 12.15
N LYS A 163 -12.39 5.36 12.33
CA LYS A 163 -12.82 4.64 13.54
C LYS A 163 -11.94 3.41 13.81
N PHE A 164 -11.68 2.61 12.78
CA PHE A 164 -10.86 1.42 12.91
C PHE A 164 -9.42 1.74 13.35
N LEU A 165 -8.80 2.77 12.79
CA LEU A 165 -7.43 3.17 13.15
C LEU A 165 -7.35 3.81 14.54
N GLU A 166 -8.41 4.51 14.99
CA GLU A 166 -8.52 5.02 16.37
C GLU A 166 -8.63 3.88 17.40
N GLU A 167 -9.39 2.83 17.08
CA GLU A 167 -9.58 1.65 17.92
C GLU A 167 -8.35 0.73 17.95
N HIS A 168 -7.49 0.80 16.93
CA HIS A 168 -6.36 -0.12 16.74
C HIS A 168 -5.06 0.62 16.47
N GLN A 169 -4.60 1.38 17.47
CA GLN A 169 -3.36 2.17 17.41
C GLN A 169 -2.09 1.30 17.27
N ASP A 170 -2.17 -0.02 17.48
CA ASP A 170 -1.05 -0.96 17.43
C ASP A 170 -0.91 -1.71 16.09
N ILE A 171 -1.64 -1.28 15.05
CA ILE A 171 -1.66 -1.98 13.76
C ILE A 171 -0.34 -1.90 13.00
N TYR A 172 0.20 -3.09 12.72
CA TYR A 172 1.37 -3.32 11.89
C TYR A 172 1.02 -3.24 10.41
N VAL A 173 1.53 -2.24 9.68
CA VAL A 173 1.38 -2.22 8.22
C VAL A 173 2.54 -3.00 7.58
N ASN A 174 2.20 -4.13 6.96
CA ASN A 174 3.06 -5.12 6.29
C ASN A 174 3.78 -6.13 7.22
N PRO A 175 3.29 -7.38 7.28
CA PRO A 175 3.89 -8.41 8.13
C PRO A 175 5.13 -9.08 7.57
N LYS A 176 5.60 -8.81 6.34
CA LYS A 176 6.87 -9.41 5.91
C LYS A 176 8.08 -8.78 6.60
N ARG A 177 7.88 -7.70 7.36
CA ARG A 177 8.93 -7.00 8.10
C ARG A 177 8.36 -6.60 9.46
N LYS A 178 9.05 -6.94 10.54
CA LYS A 178 8.73 -6.38 11.86
C LYS A 178 8.98 -4.87 11.78
N CYS A 179 7.90 -4.10 11.71
CA CYS A 179 7.94 -2.65 11.65
C CYS A 179 8.66 -2.13 12.90
N VAL A 180 9.59 -1.20 12.68
CA VAL A 180 10.30 -0.51 13.76
C VAL A 180 9.39 0.59 14.26
N THR A 181 8.82 0.43 15.45
CA THR A 181 8.03 1.47 16.13
C THR A 181 8.94 2.35 17.00
N ARG A 182 8.41 3.48 17.50
CA ARG A 182 9.13 4.36 18.42
C ARG A 182 9.58 3.63 19.69
N GLU A 183 8.73 2.77 20.24
CA GLU A 183 9.01 1.99 21.45
C GLU A 183 10.12 0.97 21.17
N ILE A 184 10.12 0.35 19.99
CA ILE A 184 11.19 -0.57 19.57
C ILE A 184 12.50 0.19 19.39
N VAL A 185 12.49 1.41 18.83
CA VAL A 185 13.69 2.27 18.75
C VAL A 185 14.21 2.57 20.14
N ALA A 186 13.35 3.03 21.06
CA ALA A 186 13.74 3.32 22.44
C ALA A 186 14.33 2.09 23.15
N GLN A 187 13.70 0.91 23.00
CA GLN A 187 14.22 -0.34 23.55
C GLN A 187 15.55 -0.75 22.93
N ILE A 188 15.76 -0.55 21.63
CA ILE A 188 17.05 -0.83 20.98
C ILE A 188 18.15 0.05 21.57
N LEU A 189 17.88 1.35 21.74
CA LEU A 189 18.84 2.31 22.28
C LEU A 189 19.16 2.01 23.75
N GLU A 190 18.16 1.72 24.56
CA GLU A 190 18.32 1.38 25.97
C GLU A 190 19.12 0.08 26.14
N LEU A 191 18.77 -0.98 25.42
CA LEU A 191 19.53 -2.23 25.44
C LEU A 191 20.96 -2.04 24.90
N ARG A 192 21.17 -1.09 23.99
CA ARG A 192 22.49 -0.74 23.50
C ARG A 192 23.31 0.01 24.55
N LYS A 193 22.71 0.95 25.28
CA LYS A 193 23.32 1.62 26.44
C LYS A 193 23.73 0.62 27.53
N GLN A 194 22.94 -0.44 27.72
CA GLN A 194 23.26 -1.57 28.62
C GLN A 194 24.38 -2.50 28.10
N GLY A 195 25.05 -2.15 26.99
CA GLY A 195 26.18 -2.91 26.45
C GLY A 195 25.82 -4.18 25.69
N LEU A 196 24.53 -4.43 25.38
CA LEU A 196 24.17 -5.62 24.60
C LEU A 196 24.69 -5.51 23.15
N SER A 197 25.17 -6.64 22.64
CA SER A 197 25.55 -6.76 21.23
C SER A 197 24.32 -6.78 20.33
N TYR A 198 24.48 -6.37 19.07
CA TYR A 198 23.37 -6.28 18.12
C TYR A 198 22.62 -7.61 17.97
N GLY A 199 23.35 -8.74 18.07
CA GLY A 199 22.76 -10.09 18.04
C GLY A 199 21.90 -10.40 19.26
N LYS A 200 22.33 -10.00 20.46
CA LYS A 200 21.54 -10.18 21.70
C LYS A 200 20.28 -9.31 21.68
N ILE A 201 20.39 -8.06 21.22
CA ILE A 201 19.23 -7.15 21.05
C ILE A 201 18.24 -7.73 20.04
N ALA A 202 18.74 -8.18 18.88
CA ALA A 202 17.92 -8.79 17.83
C ALA A 202 17.15 -10.01 18.32
N LYS A 203 17.82 -10.91 19.06
CA LYS A 203 17.19 -12.11 19.65
C LYS A 203 16.16 -11.74 20.73
N LYS A 204 16.47 -10.79 21.60
CA LYS A 204 15.59 -10.35 22.71
C LYS A 204 14.31 -9.68 22.20
N LEU A 205 14.44 -8.84 21.17
CA LEU A 205 13.31 -8.10 20.60
C LEU A 205 12.65 -8.83 19.41
N GLY A 206 13.18 -9.99 18.99
CA GLY A 206 12.70 -10.77 17.86
C GLY A 206 12.66 -9.99 16.54
N ILE A 207 13.68 -9.15 16.30
CA ILE A 207 13.87 -8.32 15.08
C ILE A 207 15.16 -8.74 14.36
N SER A 208 15.33 -8.32 13.11
CA SER A 208 16.57 -8.64 12.37
C SER A 208 17.78 -7.88 12.92
N LYS A 209 18.96 -8.51 12.93
CA LYS A 209 20.24 -7.85 13.28
C LYS A 209 20.50 -6.62 12.40
N SER A 210 20.10 -6.66 11.13
CA SER A 210 20.23 -5.54 10.19
C SER A 210 19.36 -4.33 10.58
N THR A 211 18.22 -4.58 11.22
CA THR A 211 17.32 -3.54 11.75
C THR A 211 17.95 -2.85 12.95
N VAL A 212 18.50 -3.63 13.90
CA VAL A 212 19.20 -3.12 15.08
C VAL A 212 20.38 -2.23 14.67
N ALA A 213 21.22 -2.73 13.76
CA ALA A 213 22.37 -2.00 13.25
C ALA A 213 21.97 -0.65 12.64
N ARG A 214 20.90 -0.64 11.84
CA ARG A 214 20.41 0.58 11.18
C ARG A 214 19.90 1.62 12.18
N VAL A 215 19.14 1.22 13.19
CA VAL A 215 18.65 2.14 14.24
C VAL A 215 19.81 2.80 14.96
N ILE A 216 20.82 2.01 15.35
CA ILE A 216 22.01 2.49 16.06
C ILE A 216 22.85 3.41 15.15
N GLN A 217 23.08 3.03 13.90
CA GLN A 217 23.80 3.86 12.93
C GLN A 217 23.12 5.20 12.67
N VAL A 218 21.78 5.23 12.60
CA VAL A 218 21.03 6.50 12.46
C VAL A 218 21.15 7.34 13.73
N ALA A 219 21.08 6.73 14.91
CA ALA A 219 21.21 7.43 16.19
C ALA A 219 22.61 8.03 16.41
N GLU A 220 23.65 7.37 15.91
CA GLU A 220 25.05 7.85 15.94
C GLU A 220 25.37 8.79 14.78
N GLY A 221 24.40 9.16 13.94
CA GLY A 221 24.61 10.05 12.78
C GLY A 221 25.42 9.43 11.63
N ARG A 222 25.70 8.12 11.67
CA ARG A 222 26.54 7.40 10.69
C ARG A 222 25.77 6.86 9.48
N TYR A 223 24.50 7.21 9.31
CA TYR A 223 23.62 6.68 8.26
C TYR A 223 23.07 7.78 7.34
N ASP A 224 23.44 7.70 6.06
CA ASP A 224 23.15 8.68 5.00
C ASP A 224 21.86 8.37 4.19
N GLY A 225 21.26 7.19 4.37
CA GLY A 225 20.12 6.71 3.57
C GLY A 225 18.71 7.01 4.10
N LYS A 226 17.70 6.74 3.24
CA LYS A 226 16.23 6.97 3.32
C LYS A 226 15.48 6.36 4.54
N ALA A 227 16.02 6.43 5.75
CA ALA A 227 15.38 5.95 6.99
C ALA A 227 14.61 7.07 7.72
N ILE A 228 13.75 7.80 6.99
CA ILE A 228 13.07 9.03 7.44
C ILE A 228 12.33 8.82 8.78
N ASN A 229 11.64 7.68 8.94
CA ASN A 229 10.86 7.42 10.15
C ASN A 229 11.71 7.18 11.40
N ILE A 230 12.92 6.60 11.26
CA ILE A 230 13.83 6.40 12.41
C ILE A 230 14.38 7.76 12.86
N LYS A 231 14.72 8.66 11.91
CA LYS A 231 15.14 10.02 12.23
C LYS A 231 14.05 10.81 12.95
N ALA A 232 12.80 10.70 12.50
CA ALA A 232 11.65 11.33 13.16
C ALA A 232 11.47 10.81 14.60
N TYR A 233 11.51 9.49 14.82
CA TYR A 233 11.40 8.91 16.16
C TYR A 233 12.54 9.34 17.09
N LEU A 234 13.76 9.43 16.56
CA LEU A 234 14.91 9.89 17.35
C LEU A 234 14.76 11.36 17.76
N HIS A 235 14.30 12.23 16.85
CA HIS A 235 14.02 13.62 17.15
C HIS A 235 12.92 13.77 18.22
N GLU A 236 11.86 12.97 18.16
CA GLU A 236 10.80 12.94 19.19
C GLU A 236 11.24 12.30 20.52
N LEU A 237 12.37 11.59 20.55
CA LEU A 237 12.96 11.01 21.75
C LEU A 237 14.04 11.94 22.36
N GLN A 238 14.37 13.07 21.70
CA GLN A 238 15.26 14.08 22.29
C GLN A 238 14.55 14.80 23.45
N PRO A 239 15.23 15.07 24.57
CA PRO A 239 14.72 15.97 25.59
C PRO A 239 14.53 17.38 25.01
N GLN A 240 13.43 18.06 25.34
CA GLN A 240 13.11 19.39 24.78
C GLN A 240 14.06 20.52 25.22
N ASP A 241 14.99 20.23 26.14
CA ASP A 241 15.90 21.22 26.72
C ASP A 241 17.30 21.25 26.06
N GLY A 242 17.50 20.54 24.94
CA GLY A 242 18.61 20.78 24.02
C GLY A 242 20.02 20.42 24.50
N THR A 243 20.18 19.65 25.58
CA THR A 243 21.50 19.45 26.21
C THR A 243 22.22 18.12 25.94
N GLU A 244 21.62 17.09 25.34
CA GLU A 244 22.36 15.83 25.11
C GLU A 244 21.97 15.09 23.81
N THR A 245 22.98 14.68 23.04
CA THR A 245 22.86 13.67 21.99
C THR A 245 22.54 12.30 22.61
N ILE A 246 21.55 11.58 22.07
CA ILE A 246 20.99 10.34 22.65
C ILE A 246 22.04 9.23 22.91
N LEU A 247 23.20 9.31 22.27
CA LEU A 247 24.34 8.43 22.46
C LEU A 247 25.65 9.25 22.47
N ASP A 248 25.98 9.86 23.61
CA ASP A 248 27.38 10.14 23.94
C ASP A 248 28.07 8.82 24.29
N LEU A 249 28.23 7.97 23.26
CA LEU A 249 29.08 6.80 23.33
C LEU A 249 30.49 7.28 23.01
N GLU A 250 31.29 7.53 24.05
CA GLU A 250 32.73 7.53 23.92
C GLU A 250 33.15 6.29 23.13
N VAL A 251 33.85 6.55 22.03
CA VAL A 251 34.40 5.58 21.10
C VAL A 251 35.31 4.64 21.88
N TYR A 252 34.82 3.45 22.23
CA TYR A 252 35.69 2.35 22.66
C TYR A 252 36.18 1.57 21.42
N PRO A 253 37.47 1.19 21.40
CA PRO A 253 38.20 0.72 20.22
C PRO A 253 37.69 -0.58 19.59
#